data_AF-A0A920SI08-F1
#
_entry.id   AF-A0A920SI08-F1
#
_cell.length_a   1.000
_cell.length_b   1.000
_cell.length_c   1.000
_cell.angle_alpha   90.00
_cell.angle_beta   90.00
_cell.angle_gamma   90.00
#
_symmetry.space_group_name_H-M   'P 1'
#
loop_
_entity.id
_entity.type
_entity.pdbx_description
1 polymer ?
#
loop_
_entity_poly.entity_id
_entity_poly.type
_entity_poly.pdbx_seq_one_letter_code
_entity_poly.pdbx_strand_id
1 'polypeptide(L)'
;MDVLGDAHEILDELGVHFETCANEAAAAAMRGASINYPLRGAAVWKSVVGTNVASDALSNLGSAGVKGGAVIVLGEDYGEGASIIQERSHAFAMKSQLWLLDPRPHLPTVVDLVEKAFDLSEDLTLRS
;
A
#
# COMPACT_ATOMS: atom_id res chain seq x y z
N MET A 1 4.93 18.62 -5.97
CA MET A 1 3.99 18.37 -7.08
C MET A 1 3.42 17.00 -6.82
N ASP A 2 2.18 16.95 -6.36
CA ASP A 2 1.50 15.71 -6.01
C ASP A 2 0.59 15.35 -7.18
N VAL A 3 1.04 14.39 -7.99
CA VAL A 3 0.34 13.99 -9.22
C VAL A 3 -1.07 13.47 -8.93
N LEU A 4 -1.32 12.92 -7.74
CA LEU A 4 -2.66 12.46 -7.35
C LEU A 4 -3.53 13.63 -6.89
N GLY A 5 -2.95 14.60 -6.19
CA GLY A 5 -3.64 15.85 -5.88
C GLY A 5 -4.04 16.64 -7.12
N ASP A 6 -3.17 16.66 -8.14
CA ASP A 6 -3.44 17.32 -9.42
C ASP A 6 -4.47 16.54 -10.30
N ALA A 7 -4.73 15.26 -9.98
CA ALA A 7 -5.67 14.39 -10.70
C ALA A 7 -7.10 14.37 -10.08
N HIS A 8 -7.41 15.30 -9.19
CA HIS A 8 -8.66 15.30 -8.40
C HIS A 8 -9.94 15.19 -9.24
N GLU A 9 -10.01 15.88 -10.39
CA GLU A 9 -11.19 15.85 -11.27
C GLU A 9 -11.47 14.42 -11.79
N ILE A 10 -10.43 13.69 -12.18
CA ILE A 10 -10.54 12.31 -12.68
C ILE A 10 -10.90 11.36 -11.52
N LEU A 11 -10.32 11.58 -10.35
CA LEU A 11 -10.58 10.75 -9.18
C LEU A 11 -12.04 10.91 -8.71
N ASP A 12 -12.57 12.12 -8.72
CA ASP A 12 -13.98 12.40 -8.39
C ASP A 12 -14.94 11.72 -9.39
N GLU A 13 -14.66 11.79 -10.70
CA GLU A 13 -15.46 11.11 -11.73
C GLU A 13 -15.50 9.58 -11.50
N LEU A 14 -14.41 9.01 -11.01
CA LEU A 14 -14.30 7.59 -10.67
C LEU A 14 -14.84 7.25 -9.27
N GLY A 15 -15.30 8.25 -8.50
CA GLY A 15 -15.77 8.08 -7.12
C GLY A 15 -14.65 7.68 -6.15
N VAL A 16 -13.40 7.99 -6.47
CA VAL A 16 -12.22 7.69 -5.67
C VAL A 16 -11.92 8.85 -4.74
N HIS A 17 -12.05 8.61 -3.43
CA HIS A 17 -11.64 9.60 -2.43
C HIS A 17 -10.12 9.58 -2.27
N PHE A 18 -9.48 10.73 -2.52
CA PHE A 18 -8.07 10.95 -2.27
C PHE A 18 -7.86 11.90 -1.10
N GLU A 19 -7.00 11.50 -0.16
CA GLU A 19 -6.62 12.32 0.98
C GLU A 19 -5.09 12.31 1.14
N THR A 20 -4.49 13.50 1.20
CA THR A 20 -3.08 13.66 1.54
C THR A 20 -2.90 13.56 3.05
N CYS A 21 -2.38 12.43 3.54
CA CYS A 21 -2.10 12.27 4.95
C CYS A 21 -0.82 13.01 5.38
N ALA A 22 -0.75 13.40 6.66
CA ALA A 22 0.41 14.12 7.20
C ALA A 22 1.70 13.28 7.27
N ASN A 23 1.59 11.95 7.28
CA ASN A 23 2.69 10.99 7.24
C ASN A 23 2.21 9.59 6.80
N GLU A 24 3.15 8.68 6.54
CA GLU A 24 2.91 7.32 6.08
C GLU A 24 2.20 6.46 7.12
N ALA A 25 2.42 6.72 8.42
CA ALA A 25 1.68 6.05 9.49
C ALA A 25 0.19 6.41 9.45
N ALA A 26 -0.15 7.67 9.19
CA ALA A 26 -1.52 8.12 9.04
C ALA A 26 -2.16 7.52 7.77
N ALA A 27 -1.42 7.45 6.66
CA ALA A 27 -1.89 6.78 5.44
C ALA A 27 -2.15 5.28 5.66
N ALA A 28 -1.27 4.59 6.39
CA ALA A 28 -1.46 3.21 6.79
C ALA A 28 -2.61 3.04 7.79
N ALA A 29 -2.78 3.97 8.74
CA ALA A 29 -3.86 3.93 9.72
C ALA A 29 -5.25 4.19 9.09
N MET A 30 -5.32 5.01 8.05
CA MET A 30 -6.57 5.24 7.29
C MET A 30 -7.08 3.95 6.62
N ARG A 31 -6.19 2.98 6.36
CA ARG A 31 -6.56 1.62 5.92
C ARG A 31 -7.32 0.84 7.00
N GLY A 32 -7.33 1.31 8.24
CA GLY A 32 -8.21 0.81 9.31
C GLY A 32 -9.71 0.92 8.97
N ALA A 33 -10.09 1.84 8.07
CA ALA A 33 -11.44 1.87 7.52
C ALA A 33 -11.76 0.59 6.71
N SER A 34 -10.79 0.08 5.93
CA SER A 34 -10.91 -1.16 5.17
C SER A 34 -10.90 -2.42 6.05
N ILE A 35 -10.49 -2.32 7.33
CA ILE A 35 -10.64 -3.40 8.32
C ILE A 35 -12.12 -3.64 8.61
N ASN A 36 -12.86 -2.56 8.92
CA ASN A 36 -14.21 -2.67 9.46
C ASN A 36 -15.31 -2.52 8.40
N TYR A 37 -15.02 -1.83 7.31
CA TYR A 37 -15.98 -1.54 6.24
C TYR A 37 -15.57 -2.24 4.93
N PRO A 38 -16.54 -2.62 4.07
CA PRO A 38 -16.27 -3.22 2.77
C PRO A 38 -15.82 -2.14 1.76
N LEU A 39 -14.78 -1.38 2.11
CA LEU A 39 -14.22 -0.29 1.33
C LEU A 39 -12.79 -0.62 0.93
N ARG A 40 -12.54 -0.63 -0.38
CA ARG A 40 -11.19 -0.74 -0.94
C ARG A 40 -10.41 0.52 -0.69
N GLY A 41 -9.12 0.38 -0.45
CA GLY A 41 -8.25 1.44 -0.91
C GLY A 41 -6.76 1.13 -0.95
N ALA A 42 -6.05 2.08 -1.57
CA ALA A 42 -4.62 2.05 -1.80
C ALA A 42 -3.88 3.19 -1.10
N ALA A 43 -2.83 2.90 -0.34
CA ALA A 43 -1.92 3.93 0.16
C ALA A 43 -0.63 3.92 -0.66
N VAL A 44 -0.05 5.10 -0.89
CA VAL A 44 1.17 5.23 -1.69
C VAL A 44 2.20 6.04 -0.92
N TRP A 45 3.44 5.56 -0.89
CA TRP A 45 4.58 6.34 -0.41
C TRP A 45 5.88 5.86 -1.05
N LYS A 46 6.90 6.71 -0.95
CA LYS A 46 8.24 6.43 -1.48
C LYS A 46 9.15 5.93 -0.37
N SER A 47 9.99 4.95 -0.70
CA SER A 47 11.09 4.46 0.14
C SER A 47 10.70 3.67 1.40
N VAL A 48 11.66 2.88 1.87
CA VAL A 48 11.62 2.06 3.09
C VAL A 48 11.57 2.89 4.38
N VAL A 49 11.99 4.16 4.35
CA VAL A 49 11.86 5.06 5.52
C VAL A 49 10.40 5.27 5.89
N GLY A 50 9.55 5.52 4.88
CA GLY A 50 8.10 5.65 5.08
C GLY A 50 7.49 4.35 5.58
N THR A 51 7.95 3.21 5.06
CA THR A 51 7.53 1.88 5.54
C THR A 51 7.91 1.64 7.00
N ASN A 52 9.05 2.16 7.46
CA ASN A 52 9.45 2.07 8.87
C ASN A 52 8.53 2.89 9.77
N VAL A 53 8.21 4.13 9.38
CA VAL A 53 7.24 4.99 10.08
C VAL A 53 5.87 4.30 10.17
N ALA A 54 5.48 3.57 9.12
CA ALA A 54 4.21 2.84 9.07
C ALA A 54 4.24 1.42 9.70
N SER A 55 5.40 0.89 10.12
CA SER A 55 5.56 -0.55 10.44
C SER A 55 4.60 -1.06 11.51
N ASP A 56 4.28 -0.26 12.52
CA ASP A 56 3.35 -0.65 13.59
C ASP A 56 1.90 -0.72 13.06
N ALA A 57 1.50 0.27 12.26
CA ALA A 57 0.19 0.27 11.61
C ALA A 57 0.05 -0.92 10.63
N LEU A 58 1.11 -1.24 9.88
CA LEU A 58 1.13 -2.40 8.98
C LEU A 58 1.00 -3.74 9.72
N SER A 59 1.67 -3.87 10.86
CA SER A 59 1.60 -5.09 11.67
C SER A 59 0.21 -5.29 12.27
N ASN A 60 -0.44 -4.19 12.69
CA ASN A 60 -1.84 -4.22 13.13
C ASN A 60 -2.79 -4.58 11.97
N LEU A 61 -2.58 -4.03 10.77
CA LEU A 61 -3.39 -4.35 9.59
C LEU A 61 -3.26 -5.83 9.19
N GLY A 62 -2.03 -6.35 9.13
CA GLY A 62 -1.76 -7.75 8.81
C GLY A 62 -2.34 -8.72 9.84
N SER A 63 -2.36 -8.32 11.11
CA SER A 63 -2.91 -9.14 12.20
C SER A 63 -4.44 -9.13 12.25
N ALA A 64 -5.08 -8.00 11.96
CA ALA A 64 -6.54 -7.86 12.02
C ALA A 64 -7.26 -8.36 10.76
N GLY A 65 -6.58 -8.35 9.60
CA GLY A 65 -7.20 -8.60 8.30
C GLY A 65 -8.05 -7.41 7.81
N VAL A 66 -8.53 -7.47 6.57
CA VAL A 66 -9.31 -6.40 5.95
C VAL A 66 -10.55 -6.88 5.23
N LYS A 67 -11.72 -6.37 5.61
CA LYS A 67 -13.00 -6.68 4.96
C LYS A 67 -13.15 -6.07 3.57
N GLY A 68 -12.56 -4.89 3.35
CA GLY A 68 -12.73 -4.10 2.14
C GLY A 68 -11.60 -4.18 1.12
N GLY A 69 -10.52 -4.93 1.40
CA GLY A 69 -9.32 -4.96 0.56
C GLY A 69 -8.41 -3.73 0.78
N ALA A 70 -7.13 -3.98 0.99
CA ALA A 70 -6.13 -2.95 1.25
C ALA A 70 -4.84 -3.23 0.48
N VAL A 71 -4.39 -2.23 -0.28
CA VAL A 71 -3.16 -2.31 -1.07
C VAL A 71 -2.23 -1.17 -0.66
N ILE A 72 -0.92 -1.43 -0.66
CA ILE A 72 0.11 -0.41 -0.44
C ILE A 72 1.05 -0.45 -1.63
N VAL A 73 1.16 0.66 -2.33
CA VAL A 73 2.10 0.81 -3.46
C VAL A 73 3.35 1.52 -2.94
N LEU A 74 4.46 0.80 -3.00
CA LEU A 74 5.76 1.26 -2.51
C LEU A 74 6.64 1.64 -3.70
N GLY A 75 7.00 2.92 -3.79
CA GLY A 75 8.01 3.39 -4.72
C GLY A 75 9.40 3.11 -4.19
N GLU A 76 9.95 1.92 -4.47
CA GLU A 76 11.33 1.57 -4.15
C GLU A 76 12.28 1.90 -5.32
N ASP A 77 13.39 2.58 -5.01
CA ASP A 77 14.44 2.87 -5.97
C ASP A 77 15.44 1.69 -6.02
N TYR A 78 15.32 0.84 -7.04
CA TYR A 78 16.26 -0.25 -7.32
C TYR A 78 17.37 0.22 -8.26
N GLY A 79 18.47 0.79 -7.73
CA GLY A 79 19.58 1.26 -8.58
C GLY A 79 20.81 1.76 -7.82
N GLU A 80 21.90 1.99 -8.55
CA GLU A 80 23.24 2.36 -8.03
C GLU A 80 23.30 3.76 -7.34
N GLY A 81 22.18 4.48 -7.31
CA GLY A 81 22.00 5.75 -6.56
C GLY A 81 20.99 5.67 -5.41
N ALA A 82 20.52 4.47 -5.04
CA ALA A 82 19.58 4.29 -3.95
C ALA A 82 20.21 4.70 -2.62
N SER A 83 19.64 5.70 -1.96
CA SER A 83 20.19 6.26 -0.71
C SER A 83 20.09 5.31 0.48
N ILE A 84 19.40 4.17 0.34
CA ILE A 84 19.19 3.17 1.38
C ILE A 84 19.32 1.77 0.76
N ILE A 85 20.58 1.32 0.62
CA ILE A 85 20.95 0.04 -0.01
C ILE A 85 20.61 -1.19 0.87
N GLN A 86 20.31 -1.00 2.15
CA GLN A 86 20.33 -2.05 3.18
C GLN A 86 18.95 -2.47 3.70
N GLU A 87 17.99 -1.56 3.78
CA GLU A 87 16.61 -1.89 4.18
C GLU A 87 15.80 -2.21 2.92
N ARG A 88 15.11 -3.35 2.93
CA ARG A 88 14.28 -3.81 1.82
C ARG A 88 12.85 -4.03 2.29
N SER A 89 11.86 -3.60 1.51
CA SER A 89 10.43 -3.81 1.84
C SER A 89 10.07 -5.28 2.06
N HIS A 90 10.85 -6.21 1.50
CA HIS A 90 10.76 -7.64 1.80
C HIS A 90 10.87 -7.98 3.30
N ALA A 91 11.76 -7.32 4.04
CA ALA A 91 11.93 -7.59 5.47
C ALA A 91 10.69 -7.14 6.27
N PHE A 92 10.08 -6.01 5.89
CA PHE A 92 8.86 -5.50 6.50
C PHE A 92 7.66 -6.38 6.17
N ALA A 93 7.50 -6.79 4.91
CA ALA A 93 6.43 -7.68 4.50
C ALA A 93 6.47 -9.01 5.27
N MET A 94 7.66 -9.60 5.41
CA MET A 94 7.85 -10.82 6.19
C MET A 94 7.52 -10.62 7.68
N LYS A 95 7.94 -9.50 8.28
CA LYS A 95 7.66 -9.17 9.69
C LYS A 95 6.17 -8.97 9.94
N SER A 96 5.48 -8.26 9.04
CA SER A 96 4.08 -7.90 9.19
C SER A 96 3.12 -8.94 8.59
N GLN A 97 3.63 -10.08 8.11
CA GLN A 97 2.89 -11.16 7.45
C GLN A 97 2.02 -10.68 6.27
N LEU A 98 2.53 -9.69 5.53
CA LEU A 98 1.86 -9.13 4.35
C LEU A 98 2.41 -9.76 3.07
N TRP A 99 1.55 -9.85 2.06
CA TRP A 99 1.98 -10.25 0.71
C TRP A 99 2.77 -9.12 0.06
N LEU A 100 3.94 -9.44 -0.50
CA LEU A 100 4.73 -8.51 -1.29
C LEU A 100 4.69 -8.95 -2.76
N LEU A 101 4.18 -8.07 -3.62
CA LEU A 101 4.12 -8.28 -5.06
C LEU A 101 5.14 -7.35 -5.74
N ASP A 102 6.10 -7.93 -6.48
CA ASP A 102 7.09 -7.18 -7.25
C ASP A 102 6.80 -7.30 -8.75
N PRO A 103 6.39 -6.20 -9.43
CA PRO A 103 6.14 -6.19 -10.88
C PRO A 103 7.39 -6.42 -11.73
N ARG A 104 8.59 -6.29 -11.15
CA ARG A 104 9.87 -6.17 -11.89
C ARG A 104 9.77 -5.00 -12.90
N PRO A 105 10.70 -4.74 -13.85
CA PRO A 105 10.67 -3.52 -14.65
C PRO A 105 9.57 -3.48 -15.75
N HIS A 106 8.53 -4.34 -15.66
CA HIS A 106 7.44 -4.40 -16.62
C HIS A 106 6.24 -3.57 -16.16
N LEU A 107 6.11 -2.37 -16.73
CA LEU A 107 5.02 -1.42 -16.41
C LEU A 107 3.59 -1.99 -16.54
N PRO A 108 3.23 -2.77 -17.57
CA PRO A 108 1.86 -3.34 -17.66
C PRO A 108 1.55 -4.27 -16.49
N THR A 109 2.56 -4.96 -15.97
CA THR A 109 2.42 -5.90 -14.84
C THR A 109 2.05 -5.20 -13.54
N VAL A 110 2.31 -3.89 -13.42
CA VAL A 110 1.92 -3.10 -12.24
C VAL A 110 0.40 -3.09 -12.09
N VAL A 111 -0.33 -2.84 -13.18
CA VAL A 111 -1.81 -2.76 -13.15
C VAL A 111 -2.39 -4.14 -12.81
N ASP A 112 -1.92 -5.18 -13.49
CA ASP A 112 -2.36 -6.57 -13.23
C ASP A 112 -2.10 -7.02 -11.78
N LEU A 113 -0.99 -6.54 -11.17
CA LEU A 113 -0.67 -6.87 -9.79
C LEU A 113 -1.49 -6.08 -8.79
N VAL A 114 -1.93 -4.86 -9.12
CA VAL A 114 -2.84 -4.11 -8.24
C VAL A 114 -4.18 -4.83 -8.11
N GLU A 115 -4.74 -5.32 -9.21
CA GLU A 115 -5.97 -6.12 -9.18
C GLU A 115 -5.80 -7.38 -8.31
N LYS A 116 -4.72 -8.15 -8.57
CA LYS A 116 -4.41 -9.35 -7.78
C LYS A 116 -4.14 -9.05 -6.31
N ALA A 117 -3.54 -7.89 -6.00
CA ALA A 117 -3.27 -7.51 -4.62
C ALA A 117 -4.56 -7.24 -3.85
N PHE A 118 -5.58 -6.65 -4.47
CA PHE A 118 -6.90 -6.52 -3.86
C PHE A 118 -7.54 -7.88 -3.62
N ASP A 119 -7.53 -8.77 -4.61
CA ASP A 119 -8.09 -10.13 -4.46
C ASP A 119 -7.41 -10.90 -3.32
N LEU A 120 -6.06 -10.90 -3.27
CA LEU A 120 -5.29 -11.54 -2.20
C LEU A 120 -5.55 -10.91 -0.82
N SER A 121 -5.74 -9.59 -0.80
CA SER A 121 -6.01 -8.86 0.44
C SER A 121 -7.41 -9.18 0.99
N GLU A 122 -8.40 -9.35 0.13
CA GLU A 122 -9.77 -9.72 0.52
C GLU A 122 -9.86 -11.19 0.94
N ASP A 123 -9.11 -12.08 0.26
CA ASP A 123 -9.01 -13.50 0.62
C ASP A 123 -8.38 -13.74 2.00
N LEU A 124 -7.50 -12.83 2.46
CA LEU A 124 -6.86 -12.94 3.77
C LEU A 124 -7.89 -12.93 4.91
N THR A 125 -9.02 -12.25 4.74
CA THR A 125 -10.11 -12.20 5.72
C THR A 125 -10.97 -13.46 5.73
N LEU A 126 -10.96 -14.28 4.68
CA LEU A 126 -11.70 -15.55 4.64
C LEU A 126 -11.01 -16.67 5.43
N ARG A 127 -9.82 -16.42 6.02
CA ARG A 127 -9.00 -17.42 6.74
C ARG A 127 -9.00 -17.28 8.27
N SER A 128 -9.61 -16.23 8.83
CA SER A 128 -9.75 -16.01 10.29
C SER A 128 -11.17 -16.30 10.76
#